data_AF-A0A167K534-F1
#
_entry.id   AF-A0A167K534-F1
#
_cell.length_a   1.000
_cell.length_b   1.000
_cell.length_c   1.000
_cell.angle_alpha   90.00
_cell.angle_beta   90.00
_cell.angle_gamma   90.00
#
_symmetry.space_group_name_H-M   'P 1'
#
loop_
_entity.id
_entity.type
_entity.pdbx_description
1 polymer ?
#
loop_
_entity_poly.entity_id
_entity_poly.type
_entity_poly.pdbx_seq_one_letter_code
_entity_poly.pdbx_strand_id
1 'polypeptide(L)'
;MPHKRAKKSVRETETKKRGFDLPPKAAPGIADDAPKGALRILNAASARAEWKEKKRKREEEGETPGSQAKPVKRRKTEEKEKEDLKLRPGETLGDFNRRVDQAMTPRIRTSKASKAKAAAAAAAANEPVPAAFPSIKKERKTDFDAVPKPRRLNDIAVAPPSLTNLPRNAAKNPSKKAENVVSMATKVALEEERTKVVERYRMLKEAKLKQRDTANGDVT
;
A
#
# COMPACT_ATOMS: atom_id res chain seq x y z
N MET A 1 9.82 -14.98 -18.57
CA MET A 1 8.46 -14.76 -19.10
C MET A 1 8.58 -13.97 -20.37
N PRO A 2 8.01 -14.43 -21.50
CA PRO A 2 8.03 -13.66 -22.73
C PRO A 2 7.22 -12.38 -22.50
N HIS A 3 7.89 -11.23 -22.42
CA HIS A 3 7.25 -9.94 -22.20
C HIS A 3 6.57 -9.39 -23.47
N LYS A 4 6.36 -10.24 -24.50
CA LYS A 4 5.70 -9.89 -25.76
C LYS A 4 4.42 -10.70 -25.91
N ARG A 5 3.33 -10.01 -26.25
CA ARG A 5 2.05 -10.62 -26.59
C ARG A 5 2.22 -11.52 -27.81
N ALA A 6 1.53 -12.65 -27.84
CA ALA A 6 1.49 -13.51 -29.01
C ALA A 6 0.98 -12.75 -30.25
N LYS A 7 1.35 -13.25 -31.45
CA LYS A 7 0.89 -12.69 -32.73
C LYS A 7 -0.64 -12.61 -32.76
N LYS A 8 -1.18 -11.61 -33.44
CA LYS A 8 -2.62 -11.34 -33.52
C LYS A 8 -3.41 -12.58 -33.98
N SER A 9 -2.91 -13.32 -34.97
CA SER A 9 -3.51 -14.58 -35.45
C SER A 9 -3.63 -15.66 -34.37
N VAL A 10 -2.61 -15.83 -33.53
CA VAL A 10 -2.63 -16.78 -32.41
C VAL A 10 -3.66 -16.36 -31.37
N ARG A 11 -3.75 -15.05 -31.08
CA ARG A 11 -4.75 -14.53 -30.12
C ARG A 11 -6.18 -14.67 -30.63
N GLU A 12 -6.41 -14.42 -31.92
CA GLU A 12 -7.74 -14.55 -32.53
C GLU A 12 -8.17 -16.01 -32.60
N THR A 13 -7.26 -16.94 -32.93
CA THR A 13 -7.57 -18.39 -32.88
C THR A 13 -7.85 -18.86 -31.46
N GLU A 14 -7.08 -18.41 -30.46
CA GLU A 14 -7.36 -18.71 -29.05
C GLU A 14 -8.70 -18.13 -28.57
N THR A 15 -9.03 -16.91 -28.99
CA THR A 15 -10.28 -16.25 -28.59
C THR A 15 -11.48 -16.91 -29.25
N LYS A 16 -11.37 -17.28 -30.54
CA LYS A 16 -12.39 -18.08 -31.25
C LYS A 16 -12.58 -19.46 -30.61
N LYS A 17 -11.49 -20.14 -30.20
CA LYS A 17 -11.56 -21.43 -29.50
C LYS A 17 -12.16 -21.32 -28.09
N ARG A 18 -11.88 -20.24 -27.37
CA ARG A 18 -12.44 -20.01 -26.02
C ARG A 18 -13.90 -19.54 -26.06
N GLY A 19 -14.34 -18.90 -27.14
CA GLY A 19 -15.66 -18.26 -27.20
C GLY A 19 -15.69 -16.92 -26.48
N PHE A 20 -16.72 -16.11 -26.76
CA PHE A 20 -16.84 -14.74 -26.24
C PHE A 20 -17.72 -14.64 -24.98
N ASP A 21 -18.51 -15.67 -24.68
CA ASP A 21 -19.51 -15.64 -23.62
C ASP A 21 -19.50 -16.97 -22.83
N LEU A 22 -18.37 -17.26 -22.21
CA LEU A 22 -18.30 -18.35 -21.24
C LEU A 22 -18.85 -17.81 -19.92
N PRO A 23 -19.90 -18.42 -19.33
CA PRO A 23 -20.26 -18.10 -17.96
C PRO A 23 -19.02 -18.31 -17.07
N PRO A 24 -18.91 -17.60 -15.92
CA PRO A 24 -17.84 -17.87 -14.98
C PRO A 24 -17.86 -19.37 -14.71
N LYS A 25 -16.78 -20.06 -15.13
CA LYS A 25 -16.66 -21.49 -14.87
C LYS A 25 -16.78 -21.62 -13.36
N ALA A 26 -17.85 -22.30 -12.90
CA ALA A 26 -18.02 -22.60 -11.49
C ALA A 26 -16.69 -23.18 -11.02
N ALA A 27 -16.05 -22.51 -10.07
CA ALA A 27 -14.78 -22.98 -9.55
C ALA A 27 -15.02 -24.44 -9.12
N PRO A 28 -14.12 -25.38 -9.46
CA PRO A 28 -14.22 -26.75 -8.96
C PRO A 28 -14.23 -26.66 -7.43
N GLY A 29 -15.40 -26.85 -6.82
CA GLY A 29 -15.67 -26.56 -5.41
C GLY A 29 -16.89 -25.69 -5.09
N ILE A 30 -17.68 -25.25 -6.07
CA ILE A 30 -19.02 -24.64 -5.83
C ILE A 30 -20.14 -25.70 -5.84
N ALA A 31 -19.90 -26.88 -6.40
CA ALA A 31 -20.89 -27.97 -6.46
C ALA A 31 -21.06 -28.72 -5.12
N ASP A 32 -20.08 -28.59 -4.22
CA ASP A 32 -20.15 -29.16 -2.89
C ASP A 32 -20.63 -28.06 -1.95
N ASP A 33 -21.85 -28.18 -1.43
CA ASP A 33 -22.47 -27.29 -0.42
C ASP A 33 -21.71 -27.29 0.93
N ALA A 34 -20.53 -27.90 0.96
CA ALA A 34 -19.64 -27.94 2.10
C ALA A 34 -18.93 -26.58 2.25
N PRO A 35 -18.91 -26.01 3.47
CA PRO A 35 -18.19 -24.77 3.72
C PRO A 35 -16.70 -24.94 3.40
N LYS A 36 -16.06 -23.87 2.92
CA LYS A 36 -14.64 -23.85 2.49
C LYS A 36 -13.66 -24.46 3.49
N GLY A 37 -13.96 -24.35 4.80
CA GLY A 37 -13.20 -25.00 5.87
C GLY A 37 -13.28 -26.52 5.82
N ALA A 38 -14.48 -27.07 5.64
CA ALA A 38 -14.70 -28.51 5.51
C ALA A 38 -14.07 -29.06 4.23
N LEU A 39 -14.19 -28.36 3.09
CA LEU A 39 -13.52 -28.74 1.84
C LEU A 39 -11.99 -28.80 1.99
N ARG A 40 -11.41 -27.88 2.77
CA ARG A 40 -9.98 -27.89 3.07
C ARG A 40 -9.55 -29.09 3.90
N ILE A 41 -10.42 -29.57 4.80
CA ILE A 41 -10.17 -30.73 5.64
C ILE A 41 -10.33 -32.02 4.83
N LEU A 42 -11.41 -32.14 4.04
CA LEU A 42 -11.66 -33.31 3.20
C LEU A 42 -10.58 -33.49 2.13
N ASN A 43 -10.15 -32.40 1.48
CA ASN A 43 -9.09 -32.42 0.47
C ASN A 43 -7.67 -32.38 1.07
N ALA A 44 -7.51 -32.45 2.40
CA ALA A 44 -6.19 -32.36 3.03
C ALA A 44 -5.30 -33.57 2.68
N ALA A 45 -5.90 -34.75 2.51
CA ALA A 45 -5.16 -35.97 2.17
C ALA A 45 -4.63 -35.93 0.73
N SER A 46 -5.45 -35.54 -0.24
CA SER A 46 -5.04 -35.38 -1.64
C SER A 46 -3.99 -34.29 -1.79
N ALA A 47 -4.18 -33.12 -1.15
CA ALA A 47 -3.19 -32.04 -1.18
C ALA A 47 -1.82 -32.46 -0.59
N ARG A 48 -1.81 -33.30 0.45
CA ARG A 48 -0.58 -33.86 1.03
C ARG A 48 0.06 -34.89 0.10
N ALA A 49 -0.72 -35.72 -0.57
CA ALA A 49 -0.23 -36.71 -1.53
C ALA A 49 0.40 -36.02 -2.75
N GLU A 50 -0.31 -35.05 -3.35
CA GLU A 50 0.21 -34.24 -4.45
C GLU A 50 1.49 -33.50 -4.07
N TRP A 51 1.58 -32.98 -2.85
CA TRP A 51 2.80 -32.35 -2.37
C TRP A 51 3.96 -33.35 -2.24
N LYS A 52 3.71 -34.56 -1.73
CA LYS A 52 4.72 -35.62 -1.63
C LYS A 52 5.17 -36.09 -3.00
N GLU A 53 4.23 -36.30 -3.94
CA GLU A 53 4.54 -36.70 -5.31
C GLU A 53 5.29 -35.60 -6.06
N LYS A 54 4.85 -34.34 -5.94
CA LYS A 54 5.55 -33.20 -6.51
C LYS A 54 6.93 -33.04 -5.91
N LYS A 55 7.10 -33.31 -4.60
CA LYS A 55 8.41 -33.31 -3.94
C LYS A 55 9.30 -34.44 -4.47
N ARG A 56 8.78 -35.66 -4.60
CA ARG A 56 9.51 -36.81 -5.18
C ARG A 56 9.91 -36.55 -6.63
N LYS A 57 8.98 -36.05 -7.45
CA LYS A 57 9.24 -35.70 -8.86
C LYS A 57 10.27 -34.58 -8.99
N ARG A 58 10.22 -33.59 -8.09
CA ARG A 58 11.21 -32.50 -8.05
C ARG A 58 12.61 -33.00 -7.67
N GLU A 59 12.70 -33.96 -6.75
CA GLU A 59 13.96 -34.61 -6.36
C GLU A 59 14.52 -35.49 -7.49
N GLU A 60 13.65 -36.20 -8.21
CA GLU A 60 13.98 -37.02 -9.39
C GLU A 60 14.44 -36.18 -10.60
N GLU A 61 13.82 -35.01 -10.82
CA GLU A 61 14.23 -34.02 -11.84
C GLU A 61 15.43 -33.15 -11.41
N GLY A 62 16.08 -33.46 -10.27
CA GLY A 62 17.29 -32.77 -9.81
C GLY A 62 17.08 -31.32 -9.33
N GLU A 63 15.84 -30.89 -9.08
CA GLU A 63 15.56 -29.56 -8.54
C GLU A 63 15.75 -29.54 -7.00
N THR A 64 16.91 -29.06 -6.57
CA THR A 64 17.24 -28.83 -5.15
C THR A 64 16.11 -28.15 -4.35
N PRO A 65 15.87 -28.58 -3.08
CA PRO A 65 14.74 -28.11 -2.28
C PRO A 65 15.01 -26.70 -1.74
N GLY A 66 14.73 -25.70 -2.59
CA GLY A 66 14.91 -24.28 -2.28
C GLY A 66 14.68 -23.36 -3.48
N SER A 67 14.72 -23.92 -4.70
CA SER A 67 14.34 -23.23 -5.93
C SER A 67 12.82 -23.16 -6.07
N GLN A 68 12.16 -22.26 -5.33
CA GLN A 68 11.08 -21.53 -5.99
C GLN A 68 11.78 -20.60 -6.98
N ALA A 69 11.46 -20.74 -8.26
CA ALA A 69 12.07 -19.99 -9.35
C ALA A 69 12.29 -18.50 -8.97
N LYS A 70 13.57 -18.11 -8.89
CA LYS A 70 14.22 -16.87 -8.42
C LYS A 70 14.87 -17.05 -7.03
N PRO A 71 16.22 -17.18 -6.91
CA PRO A 71 17.06 -16.00 -7.16
C PRO A 71 18.57 -16.27 -7.45
N VAL A 72 18.97 -16.63 -8.67
CA VAL A 72 20.40 -16.46 -9.06
C VAL A 72 20.73 -14.96 -9.26
N LYS A 73 19.73 -14.13 -9.59
CA LYS A 73 19.90 -12.67 -9.69
C LYS A 73 19.99 -11.94 -8.35
N ARG A 74 19.35 -12.41 -7.25
CA ARG A 74 19.36 -11.65 -5.98
C ARG A 74 20.71 -11.69 -5.30
N ARG A 75 21.41 -12.83 -5.31
CA ARG A 75 22.78 -12.93 -4.76
C ARG A 75 23.75 -11.95 -5.45
N LYS A 76 23.67 -11.82 -6.78
CA LYS A 76 24.52 -10.88 -7.53
C LYS A 76 24.13 -9.40 -7.36
N THR A 77 22.85 -9.08 -7.08
CA THR A 77 22.46 -7.70 -6.70
C THR A 77 22.82 -7.36 -5.27
N GLU A 78 22.76 -8.29 -4.32
CA GLU A 78 23.07 -8.00 -2.91
C GLU A 78 24.55 -7.69 -2.69
N GLU A 79 25.47 -8.34 -3.42
CA GLU A 79 26.89 -7.99 -3.39
C GLU A 79 27.16 -6.63 -4.03
N LYS A 80 26.51 -6.32 -5.16
CA LYS A 80 26.61 -4.99 -5.79
C LYS A 80 26.02 -3.88 -4.95
N GLU A 81 24.88 -4.12 -4.29
CA GLU A 81 24.28 -3.18 -3.36
C GLU A 81 25.23 -2.92 -2.17
N LYS A 82 25.93 -3.94 -1.67
CA LYS A 82 26.93 -3.78 -0.60
C LYS A 82 28.17 -3.01 -1.04
N GLU A 83 28.65 -3.22 -2.26
CA GLU A 83 29.76 -2.43 -2.83
C GLU A 83 29.34 -0.98 -3.10
N ASP A 84 28.11 -0.77 -3.57
CA ASP A 84 27.53 0.56 -3.76
C ASP A 84 27.19 1.26 -2.44
N LEU A 85 27.07 0.54 -1.32
CA LEU A 85 26.87 1.11 0.02
C LEU A 85 28.19 1.38 0.76
N LYS A 86 29.34 1.35 0.08
CA LYS A 86 30.62 1.85 0.62
C LYS A 86 30.88 3.28 0.13
N LEU A 87 31.54 4.07 0.98
CA LEU A 87 32.06 5.39 0.59
C LEU A 87 33.09 5.21 -0.52
N ARG A 88 32.86 5.86 -1.67
CA ARG A 88 33.83 5.85 -2.76
C ARG A 88 34.93 6.88 -2.48
N PRO A 89 36.19 6.63 -2.89
CA PRO A 89 37.25 7.60 -2.71
C PRO A 89 36.90 8.89 -3.48
N GLY A 90 36.96 10.04 -2.80
CA GLY A 90 36.64 11.35 -3.37
C GLY A 90 35.15 11.73 -3.37
N GLU A 91 34.26 10.86 -2.89
CA GLU A 91 32.84 11.17 -2.74
C GLU A 91 32.58 11.90 -1.41
N THR A 92 31.69 12.90 -1.43
CA THR A 92 31.25 13.57 -0.20
C THR A 92 30.25 12.69 0.57
N LEU A 93 30.15 12.87 1.89
CA LEU A 93 29.16 12.14 2.71
C LEU A 93 27.72 12.37 2.23
N GLY A 94 27.42 13.54 1.65
CA GLY A 94 26.10 13.85 1.09
C GLY A 94 25.75 13.00 -0.12
N ASP A 95 26.71 12.77 -1.03
CA ASP A 95 26.50 11.93 -2.22
C ASP A 95 26.35 10.45 -1.86
N PHE A 96 27.09 10.01 -0.84
CA PHE A 96 26.93 8.69 -0.24
C PHE A 96 25.50 8.48 0.30
N ASN A 97 25.01 9.42 1.12
CA ASN A 97 23.66 9.33 1.69
C ASN A 97 22.58 9.30 0.59
N ARG A 98 22.75 10.06 -0.50
CA ARG A 98 21.84 10.01 -1.66
C ARG A 98 21.84 8.63 -2.34
N ARG A 99 22.99 7.97 -2.50
CA ARG A 99 23.05 6.60 -3.04
C ARG A 99 22.43 5.58 -2.10
N VAL A 100 22.71 5.69 -0.80
CA VAL A 100 22.10 4.83 0.24
C VAL A 100 20.58 4.92 0.16
N ASP A 101 20.04 6.14 0.09
CA ASP A 101 18.61 6.38 -0.01
C ASP A 101 18.03 5.79 -1.30
N GLN A 102 18.69 5.96 -2.44
CA GLN A 102 18.24 5.39 -3.72
C GLN A 102 18.22 3.86 -3.70
N ALA A 103 19.24 3.22 -3.12
CA ALA A 103 19.32 1.77 -2.98
C ALA A 103 18.25 1.21 -2.03
N MET A 104 17.92 1.92 -0.95
CA MET A 104 16.93 1.50 0.04
C MET A 104 15.48 1.88 -0.32
N THR A 105 15.29 2.92 -1.13
CA THR A 105 13.97 3.42 -1.58
C THR A 105 13.02 2.31 -2.08
N PRO A 106 13.42 1.36 -2.97
CA PRO A 106 12.51 0.33 -3.43
C PRO A 106 12.03 -0.59 -2.30
N ARG A 107 12.89 -0.92 -1.32
CA ARG A 107 12.51 -1.74 -0.16
C ARG A 107 11.59 -0.98 0.78
N ILE A 108 11.83 0.32 0.98
CA ILE A 108 10.99 1.19 1.80
C ILE A 108 9.62 1.41 1.14
N ARG A 109 9.56 1.57 -0.19
CA ARG A 109 8.30 1.74 -0.93
C ARG A 109 7.43 0.49 -0.89
N THR A 110 8.02 -0.71 -1.05
CA THR A 110 7.27 -1.97 -1.01
C THR A 110 6.74 -2.27 0.39
N SER A 111 7.52 -2.01 1.45
CA SER A 111 7.08 -2.20 2.83
C SER A 111 6.00 -1.19 3.25
N LYS A 112 6.11 0.07 2.81
CA LYS A 112 5.05 1.06 3.04
C LYS A 112 3.76 0.70 2.30
N ALA A 113 3.85 0.22 1.06
CA ALA A 113 2.69 -0.21 0.28
C ALA A 113 1.99 -1.44 0.89
N SER A 114 2.75 -2.43 1.38
CA SER A 114 2.16 -3.60 2.04
C SER A 114 1.50 -3.23 3.37
N LYS A 115 2.10 -2.32 4.15
CA LYS A 115 1.49 -1.80 5.39
C LYS A 115 0.21 -1.01 5.13
N ALA A 116 0.20 -0.14 4.11
CA ALA A 116 -1.00 0.61 3.73
C ALA A 116 -2.11 -0.32 3.23
N LYS A 117 -1.78 -1.36 2.47
CA LYS A 117 -2.75 -2.37 2.01
C LYS A 117 -3.30 -3.21 3.17
N ALA A 118 -2.47 -3.57 4.14
CA ALA A 118 -2.90 -4.26 5.34
C ALA A 118 -3.81 -3.37 6.21
N ALA A 119 -3.49 -2.09 6.35
CA ALA A 119 -4.34 -1.12 7.04
C ALA A 119 -5.68 -0.91 6.33
N ALA A 120 -5.69 -0.82 4.99
CA ALA A 120 -6.92 -0.70 4.21
C ALA A 120 -7.78 -1.98 4.28
N ALA A 121 -7.16 -3.17 4.31
CA ALA A 121 -7.88 -4.43 4.48
C ALA A 121 -8.44 -4.59 5.91
N ALA A 122 -7.72 -4.10 6.93
CA ALA A 122 -8.20 -4.07 8.31
C ALA A 122 -9.36 -3.06 8.50
N ALA A 123 -9.30 -1.91 7.82
CA ALA A 123 -10.40 -0.94 7.80
C ALA A 123 -11.63 -1.49 7.07
N ALA A 124 -11.44 -2.20 5.95
CA ALA A 124 -12.54 -2.83 5.20
C ALA A 124 -13.18 -4.03 5.93
N ALA A 125 -12.50 -4.64 6.91
CA ALA A 125 -13.04 -5.74 7.70
C ALA A 125 -13.89 -5.29 8.90
N ASN A 126 -13.86 -3.99 9.24
CA ASN A 126 -14.61 -3.41 10.37
C ASN A 126 -15.79 -2.53 9.96
N GLU A 127 -16.12 -2.45 8.66
CA GLU A 127 -17.30 -1.74 8.16
C GLU A 127 -18.42 -2.75 7.83
N PRO A 128 -19.66 -2.56 8.32
CA PRO A 128 -20.79 -3.38 7.91
C PRO A 128 -21.08 -3.12 6.43
N VAL A 129 -21.08 -4.18 5.62
CA VAL A 129 -21.31 -4.13 4.18
C VAL A 129 -22.64 -3.43 3.87
N PRO A 130 -22.67 -2.24 3.23
CA PRO A 130 -23.94 -1.71 2.73
C PRO A 130 -24.37 -2.59 1.55
N ALA A 131 -25.62 -3.03 1.60
CA ALA A 131 -26.27 -3.85 0.60
C ALA A 131 -26.00 -3.34 -0.83
N ALA A 132 -25.72 -4.27 -1.73
CA ALA A 132 -25.46 -4.00 -3.14
C ALA A 132 -26.64 -3.25 -3.78
N PHE A 133 -26.43 -1.98 -4.13
CA PHE A 133 -27.39 -1.22 -4.92
C PHE A 133 -27.35 -1.69 -6.39
N PRO A 134 -28.51 -1.81 -7.05
CA PRO A 134 -28.56 -2.16 -8.47
C PRO A 134 -27.90 -1.08 -9.32
N SER A 135 -27.04 -1.50 -10.24
CA SER A 135 -26.28 -0.63 -11.15
C SER A 135 -27.18 -0.02 -12.22
N ILE A 136 -27.90 1.04 -11.85
CA ILE A 136 -28.60 1.89 -12.82
C ILE A 136 -27.54 2.63 -13.64
N LYS A 137 -27.39 2.25 -14.91
CA LYS A 137 -26.58 2.97 -15.90
C LYS A 137 -27.22 4.35 -16.16
N LYS A 138 -26.91 5.32 -15.30
CA LYS A 138 -27.12 6.73 -15.62
C LYS A 138 -26.00 7.14 -16.57
N GLU A 139 -26.36 7.42 -17.82
CA GLU A 139 -25.55 8.26 -18.71
C GLU A 139 -25.36 9.60 -18.01
N ARG A 140 -24.21 9.78 -17.37
CA ARG A 140 -23.83 11.05 -16.77
C ARG A 140 -23.49 11.99 -17.91
N LYS A 141 -24.42 12.87 -18.27
CA LYS A 141 -24.08 14.11 -18.95
C LYS A 141 -23.14 14.85 -18.01
N THR A 142 -21.86 14.85 -18.31
CA THR A 142 -20.87 15.62 -17.56
C THR A 142 -20.97 17.05 -18.04
N ASP A 143 -21.39 17.97 -17.16
CA ASP A 143 -21.50 19.42 -17.42
C ASP A 143 -20.14 20.11 -17.58
N PHE A 144 -19.08 19.35 -17.85
CA PHE A 144 -17.73 19.85 -17.99
C PHE A 144 -17.23 19.55 -19.40
N ASP A 145 -16.81 20.61 -20.08
CA ASP A 145 -16.15 20.50 -21.38
C ASP A 145 -14.91 19.61 -21.26
N ALA A 146 -14.68 18.82 -22.31
CA ALA A 146 -13.54 17.92 -22.38
C ALA A 146 -12.23 18.70 -22.21
N VAL A 147 -11.40 18.26 -21.25
CA VAL A 147 -10.12 18.91 -20.93
C VAL A 147 -9.23 18.98 -22.19
N PRO A 148 -8.67 20.16 -22.53
CA PRO A 148 -7.82 20.30 -23.70
C PRO A 148 -6.53 19.47 -23.58
N LYS A 149 -6.00 19.06 -24.74
CA LYS A 149 -4.77 18.25 -24.84
C LYS A 149 -3.59 18.94 -24.12
N PRO A 150 -2.69 18.19 -23.46
CA PRO A 150 -1.59 18.75 -22.71
C PRO A 150 -0.63 19.53 -23.62
N ARG A 151 -0.38 20.80 -23.26
CA ARG A 151 0.53 21.69 -24.00
C ARG A 151 1.98 21.34 -23.70
N ARG A 152 2.87 21.52 -24.69
CA ARG A 152 4.30 21.25 -24.52
C ARG A 152 4.95 22.38 -23.73
N LEU A 153 6.00 22.04 -22.98
CA LEU A 153 6.72 22.96 -22.06
C LEU A 153 7.18 24.27 -22.75
N ASN A 154 7.43 24.23 -24.05
CA ASN A 154 7.96 25.35 -24.84
C ASN A 154 6.86 26.28 -25.41
N ASP A 155 5.58 25.89 -25.34
CA ASP A 155 4.45 26.75 -25.74
C ASP A 155 4.07 27.77 -24.64
N ILE A 156 4.81 27.77 -23.53
CA ILE A 156 4.60 28.58 -22.32
C ILE A 156 5.62 29.74 -22.25
N ALA A 157 6.29 30.08 -23.35
CA ALA A 157 6.98 31.37 -23.48
C ALA A 157 5.98 32.45 -23.92
N VAL A 158 4.90 32.61 -23.14
CA VAL A 158 3.94 33.70 -23.29
C VAL A 158 4.34 34.73 -22.24
N ALA A 159 4.60 35.97 -22.67
CA ALA A 159 4.84 37.10 -21.77
C ALA A 159 3.82 37.08 -20.62
N PRO A 160 4.23 37.43 -19.39
CA PRO A 160 3.34 37.32 -18.23
C PRO A 160 2.01 38.03 -18.53
N PRO A 161 0.87 37.34 -18.44
CA PRO A 161 -0.41 37.93 -18.78
C PRO A 161 -0.68 39.09 -17.84
N SER A 162 -0.86 40.30 -18.40
CA SER A 162 -1.22 41.47 -17.62
C SER A 162 -2.63 41.30 -17.06
N LEU A 163 -2.75 41.19 -15.72
CA LEU A 163 -4.02 41.10 -15.00
C LEU A 163 -4.73 42.45 -15.03
N THR A 164 -5.36 42.79 -16.15
CA THR A 164 -6.25 43.95 -16.24
C THR A 164 -7.65 43.54 -15.77
N ASN A 165 -7.86 43.72 -14.46
CA ASN A 165 -9.14 43.70 -13.73
C ASN A 165 -9.60 42.35 -13.15
N LEU A 166 -9.60 42.31 -11.82
CA LEU A 166 -10.30 41.30 -11.01
C LEU A 166 -11.82 41.40 -11.29
N PRO A 167 -12.54 40.29 -11.47
CA PRO A 167 -13.99 40.34 -11.68
C PRO A 167 -14.66 41.00 -10.47
N ARG A 168 -15.64 41.88 -10.76
CA ARG A 168 -16.27 42.86 -9.85
C ARG A 168 -16.93 42.30 -8.58
N ASN A 169 -16.86 40.99 -8.32
CA ASN A 169 -17.39 40.33 -7.12
C ASN A 169 -16.40 39.36 -6.43
N ALA A 170 -15.12 39.30 -6.83
CA ALA A 170 -14.13 38.40 -6.22
C ALA A 170 -13.47 38.95 -4.93
N ALA A 171 -13.89 40.13 -4.46
CA ALA A 171 -13.36 40.75 -3.26
C ALA A 171 -14.42 40.81 -2.16
N LYS A 172 -14.58 39.69 -1.44
CA LYS A 172 -15.00 39.65 -0.02
C LYS A 172 -14.70 38.25 0.52
N ASN A 173 -13.41 38.01 0.84
CA ASN A 173 -12.93 37.39 2.08
C ASN A 173 -11.42 37.09 2.01
N PRO A 174 -10.53 38.11 2.01
CA PRO A 174 -9.14 37.91 2.36
C PRO A 174 -8.95 38.23 3.85
N SER A 175 -9.38 37.34 4.75
CA SER A 175 -8.96 37.49 6.15
C SER A 175 -9.04 36.19 6.96
N LYS A 176 -7.85 35.77 7.41
CA LYS A 176 -7.56 34.94 8.58
C LYS A 176 -7.77 33.43 8.41
N LYS A 177 -6.67 32.77 8.07
CA LYS A 177 -6.18 31.52 8.69
C LYS A 177 -7.22 30.82 9.59
N ALA A 178 -8.00 29.90 9.03
CA ALA A 178 -8.69 28.89 9.82
C ALA A 178 -7.69 27.79 10.23
N GLU A 179 -6.57 28.18 10.87
CA GLU A 179 -5.55 27.26 11.41
C GLU A 179 -6.07 26.42 12.60
N ASN A 180 -7.35 26.57 12.97
CA ASN A 180 -7.88 26.07 14.24
C ASN A 180 -9.21 25.28 14.12
N VAL A 181 -9.67 24.94 12.91
CA VAL A 181 -10.87 24.12 12.73
C VAL A 181 -10.46 22.65 12.61
N VAL A 182 -10.08 22.07 13.75
CA VAL A 182 -9.83 20.63 13.90
C VAL A 182 -11.19 19.91 13.83
N SER A 183 -11.29 18.86 13.00
CA SER A 183 -12.52 18.07 12.86
C SER A 183 -12.98 17.52 14.23
N MET A 184 -14.29 17.34 14.43
CA MET A 184 -14.82 16.84 15.71
C MET A 184 -14.18 15.49 16.12
N ALA A 185 -13.95 14.59 15.16
CA ALA A 185 -13.28 13.31 15.41
C ALA A 185 -11.84 13.51 15.93
N THR A 186 -11.11 14.47 15.36
CA THR A 186 -9.75 14.78 15.78
C THR A 186 -9.72 15.46 17.16
N LYS A 187 -10.74 16.25 17.52
CA LYS A 187 -10.87 16.82 18.88
C LYS A 187 -11.03 15.72 19.94
N VAL A 188 -11.90 14.74 19.69
CA VAL A 188 -12.11 13.60 20.60
C VAL A 188 -10.83 12.80 20.81
N ALA A 189 -10.09 12.51 19.74
CA ALA A 189 -8.81 11.80 19.84
C ALA A 189 -7.77 12.57 20.67
N LEU A 190 -7.67 13.90 20.49
CA LEU A 190 -6.77 14.74 21.27
C LEU A 190 -7.18 14.83 22.75
N GLU A 191 -8.48 14.79 23.05
CA GLU A 191 -8.98 14.76 24.43
C GLU A 191 -8.65 13.45 25.15
N GLU A 192 -8.74 12.31 24.47
CA GLU A 192 -8.30 11.01 25.03
C GLU A 192 -6.79 10.95 25.27
N GLU A 193 -5.98 11.54 24.39
CA GLU A 193 -4.54 11.63 24.61
C GLU A 193 -4.24 12.55 25.80
N ARG A 194 -4.97 13.65 25.94
CA ARG A 194 -4.83 14.59 27.05
C ARG A 194 -5.14 13.93 28.40
N THR A 195 -6.21 13.13 28.50
CA THR A 195 -6.54 12.43 29.76
C THR A 195 -5.46 11.44 30.16
N LYS A 196 -4.97 10.62 29.21
CA LYS A 196 -3.87 9.67 29.43
C LYS A 196 -2.59 10.37 29.92
N VAL A 197 -2.26 11.53 29.34
CA VAL A 197 -1.08 12.31 29.76
C VAL A 197 -1.26 12.86 31.17
N VAL A 198 -2.44 13.36 31.51
CA VAL A 198 -2.74 13.88 32.86
C VAL A 198 -2.67 12.76 33.90
N GLU A 199 -3.22 11.58 33.62
CA GLU A 199 -3.13 10.41 34.50
C GLU A 199 -1.68 9.99 34.71
N ARG A 200 -0.90 9.87 33.64
CA ARG A 200 0.53 9.54 33.73
C ARG A 200 1.30 10.58 34.54
N TYR A 201 0.98 11.87 34.37
CA TYR A 201 1.62 12.94 35.12
C TYR A 201 1.24 12.90 36.61
N ARG A 202 -0.02 12.59 36.95
CA ARG A 202 -0.46 12.41 38.34
C ARG A 202 0.29 11.26 39.02
N MET A 203 0.37 10.11 38.35
CA MET A 203 1.12 8.94 38.83
C MET A 203 2.60 9.28 39.09
N LEU A 204 3.26 9.97 38.15
CA LEU A 204 4.65 10.38 38.32
C LEU A 204 4.82 11.38 39.47
N LYS A 205 3.87 12.29 39.65
CA LYS A 205 3.90 13.28 40.72
C LYS A 205 3.70 12.64 42.10
N GLU A 206 2.76 11.70 42.21
CA GLU A 206 2.53 10.93 43.43
C GLU A 206 3.74 10.07 43.78
N ALA A 207 4.35 9.40 42.80
CA ALA A 207 5.57 8.63 43.01
C ALA A 207 6.72 9.53 43.51
N LYS A 208 6.87 10.73 42.94
CA LYS A 208 7.88 11.71 43.37
C LYS A 208 7.60 12.25 44.77
N LEU A 209 6.33 12.42 45.15
CA LEU A 209 5.96 12.85 46.51
C LEU A 209 6.28 11.75 47.52
N LYS A 210 5.89 10.51 47.25
CA LYS A 210 6.22 9.35 48.09
C LYS A 210 7.73 9.19 48.28
N GLN A 211 8.52 9.34 47.22
CA GLN A 211 9.99 9.32 47.31
C GLN A 211 10.55 10.43 48.20
N ARG A 212 9.96 11.63 48.13
CA ARG A 212 10.36 12.76 48.98
C ARG A 212 9.97 12.52 50.44
N ASP A 213 8.80 11.96 50.69
CA ASP A 213 8.32 11.65 52.04
C ASP A 213 9.16 10.54 52.68
N THR A 214 9.49 9.48 51.93
CA THR A 214 10.42 8.43 52.41
C THR A 214 11.83 8.97 52.66
N ALA A 215 12.32 9.90 51.84
CA ALA A 215 13.64 10.49 52.04
C ALA A 215 13.71 11.46 53.23
N ASN A 216 12.58 12.07 53.63
CA ASN A 216 12.51 12.96 54.79
C ASN A 216 12.13 12.25 56.09
N GLY A 217 11.55 11.04 56.02
CA GLY A 217 11.13 10.26 57.19
C GLY A 217 12.22 9.38 57.82
N ASP A 218 13.42 9.34 57.23
CA ASP A 218 14.55 8.50 57.68
C ASP A 218 15.62 9.31 58.46
N VAL A 219 15.22 10.47 59.03
CA VAL A 219 16.11 11.44 59.73
C VAL A 219 15.73 11.59 61.23
N THR A 220 15.12 10.57 61.83
CA THR A 220 14.81 10.52 63.28
C THR A 220 15.17 9.16 63.85
#